data_AF-A0A2E9VWF4-F1
#
_entry.id   AF-A0A2E9VWF4-F1
#
_cell.length_a   1.000
_cell.length_b   1.000
_cell.length_c   1.000
_cell.angle_alpha   90.00
_cell.angle_beta   90.00
_cell.angle_gamma   90.00
#
_symmetry.space_group_name_H-M   'P 1'
#
loop_
_entity.id
_entity.type
_entity.pdbx_description
1 polymer ?
#
loop_
_entity_poly.entity_id
_entity_poly.type
_entity_poly.pdbx_seq_one_letter_code
_entity_poly.pdbx_strand_id
1 'polypeptide(L)'
;MLGYVRDKMMTARLRARYERQVQERLSQLVEGVGPRVVSEEPGGWMPVGSGKTRMTEQSRQDLRQQVRELVRGNPHARNVLRLLEAYVVGDGLRLTVSPKKGASIASEAPEIDQLSDLWQSFLEENRSHFSYREYARRVWRDGECFLRLFADQSWPPTVRFIDAERIGPSIDDPESQGIVTNQNDVEDVEGYILLHRDHGDVIQVIPADVVLHTRYGVDTNEKRGVSFFISILKPLEKFQEWQETELLARKLQASIVLWRKVQGGAAQANSLAENARSGTSVEVGGGVRQERVRPGTILTTSAGTEMQYLQPNTNYGDAVPLGRMMLLCAAAGAGIPEFMLTADASNGNYASTMVAEGPAVCR
;
A
#
# COMPACT_ATOMS: atom_id res chain seq x y z
N MET A 1 31.54 -25.16 53.07
CA MET A 1 31.91 -25.17 51.63
C MET A 1 30.87 -25.84 50.74
N LEU A 2 30.36 -27.04 51.06
CA LEU A 2 29.40 -27.78 50.22
C LEU A 2 28.03 -27.09 50.01
N GLY A 3 27.50 -26.38 51.01
CA GLY A 3 26.21 -25.65 50.89
C GLY A 3 26.26 -24.47 49.91
N TYR A 4 27.35 -23.68 49.95
CA TYR A 4 27.54 -22.52 49.07
C TYR A 4 27.64 -22.90 47.59
N VAL A 5 28.31 -24.02 47.29
CA VAL A 5 28.42 -24.55 45.92
C VAL A 5 27.04 -25.05 45.43
N ARG A 6 26.26 -25.68 46.31
CA ARG A 6 24.90 -26.15 45.99
C ARG A 6 23.94 -25.00 45.71
N ASP A 7 24.01 -23.92 46.48
CA ASP A 7 23.18 -22.71 46.27
C ASP A 7 23.56 -21.97 44.99
N LYS A 8 24.87 -21.88 44.67
CA LYS A 8 25.32 -21.35 43.37
C LYS A 8 24.85 -22.20 42.18
N MET A 9 24.86 -23.53 42.31
CA MET A 9 24.30 -24.41 41.27
C MET A 9 22.78 -24.25 41.13
N MET A 10 22.05 -24.08 42.23
CA MET A 10 20.59 -23.90 42.21
C MET A 10 20.20 -22.56 41.59
N THR A 11 20.87 -21.46 41.96
CA THR A 11 20.67 -20.15 41.33
C THR A 11 21.02 -20.16 39.84
N ALA A 12 22.11 -20.82 39.44
CA ALA A 12 22.45 -20.98 38.03
C ALA A 12 21.39 -21.79 37.25
N ARG A 13 20.87 -22.88 37.84
CA ARG A 13 19.77 -23.67 37.24
C ARG A 13 18.46 -22.90 37.13
N LEU A 14 18.14 -22.09 38.14
CA LEU A 14 16.97 -21.21 38.12
C LEU A 14 17.09 -20.14 37.04
N ARG A 15 18.27 -19.52 36.92
CA ARG A 15 18.57 -18.51 35.89
C ARG A 15 18.45 -19.12 34.49
N ALA A 16 19.03 -20.28 34.26
CA ALA A 16 18.93 -20.99 32.98
C ALA A 16 17.48 -21.42 32.63
N ARG A 17 16.69 -21.87 33.61
CA ARG A 17 15.26 -22.17 33.38
C ARG A 17 14.46 -20.92 33.05
N TYR A 18 14.79 -19.78 33.64
CA TYR A 18 14.12 -18.51 33.38
C TYR A 18 14.50 -17.91 32.04
N GLU A 19 15.79 -17.95 31.67
CA GLU A 19 16.25 -17.57 30.32
C GLU A 19 15.52 -18.40 29.26
N ARG A 20 15.34 -19.70 29.52
CA ARG A 20 14.53 -20.58 28.68
C ARG A 20 13.05 -20.18 28.63
N GLN A 21 12.42 -19.83 29.77
CA GLN A 21 11.02 -19.38 29.79
C GLN A 21 10.81 -18.00 29.13
N VAL A 22 11.76 -17.09 29.26
CA VAL A 22 11.75 -15.79 28.57
C VAL A 22 11.91 -16.02 27.07
N GLN A 23 12.81 -16.92 26.66
CA GLN A 23 12.93 -17.34 25.27
C GLN A 23 11.64 -18.01 24.78
N GLU A 24 11.00 -18.87 25.56
CA GLU A 24 9.73 -19.52 25.21
C GLU A 24 8.56 -18.52 25.17
N ARG A 25 8.56 -17.47 26.00
CA ARG A 25 7.55 -16.40 25.97
C ARG A 25 7.77 -15.43 24.81
N LEU A 26 9.03 -15.10 24.52
CA LEU A 26 9.41 -14.35 23.32
C LEU A 26 9.08 -15.17 22.07
N SER A 27 9.36 -16.47 22.07
CA SER A 27 8.99 -17.36 20.97
C SER A 27 7.48 -17.45 20.86
N GLN A 28 6.71 -17.56 21.94
CA GLN A 28 5.24 -17.55 21.90
C GLN A 28 4.65 -16.20 21.45
N LEU A 29 5.30 -15.08 21.72
CA LEU A 29 4.88 -13.76 21.21
C LEU A 29 5.22 -13.61 19.72
N VAL A 30 6.36 -14.15 19.29
CA VAL A 30 6.74 -14.27 17.88
C VAL A 30 5.82 -15.26 17.14
N GLU A 31 5.43 -16.36 17.78
CA GLU A 31 4.52 -17.39 17.28
C GLU A 31 3.05 -16.96 17.37
N GLY A 32 2.70 -16.02 18.25
CA GLY A 32 1.38 -15.38 18.30
C GLY A 32 1.12 -14.45 17.12
N VAL A 33 2.18 -14.00 16.46
CA VAL A 33 2.18 -13.40 15.11
C VAL A 33 2.17 -14.49 14.01
N GLY A 34 2.21 -15.76 14.42
CA GLY A 34 2.47 -16.92 13.57
C GLY A 34 3.92 -16.92 13.09
N PRO A 35 4.59 -18.08 12.95
CA PRO A 35 5.58 -18.17 11.90
C PRO A 35 4.82 -17.88 10.60
N ARG A 36 4.88 -16.64 10.11
CA ARG A 36 4.80 -16.44 8.66
C ARG A 36 5.89 -17.37 8.16
N VAL A 37 5.49 -18.39 7.41
CA VAL A 37 6.45 -19.12 6.58
C VAL A 37 7.28 -18.01 5.97
N VAL A 38 8.59 -18.01 6.23
CA VAL A 38 9.50 -17.32 5.33
C VAL A 38 9.25 -18.09 4.05
N SER A 39 8.20 -17.69 3.31
CA SER A 39 8.13 -17.99 1.91
C SER A 39 9.50 -17.55 1.48
N GLU A 40 10.28 -18.46 0.91
CA GLU A 40 11.29 -18.03 -0.02
C GLU A 40 10.57 -16.96 -0.83
N GLU A 41 10.90 -15.68 -0.59
CA GLU A 41 10.49 -14.65 -1.54
C GLU A 41 10.90 -15.28 -2.85
N PRO A 42 9.98 -15.52 -3.81
CA PRO A 42 10.32 -16.19 -5.05
C PRO A 42 11.33 -15.30 -5.74
N GLY A 43 12.58 -15.57 -5.41
CA GLY A 43 13.66 -14.62 -5.43
C GLY A 43 14.31 -14.80 -6.76
N GLY A 44 13.79 -14.05 -7.73
CA GLY A 44 14.60 -13.35 -8.72
C GLY A 44 15.29 -14.19 -9.79
N TRP A 45 15.27 -15.53 -9.73
CA TRP A 45 15.80 -16.35 -10.82
C TRP A 45 14.72 -16.57 -11.87
N MET A 46 14.48 -15.55 -12.70
CA MET A 46 13.79 -15.76 -13.96
C MET A 46 14.77 -16.39 -14.96
N PRO A 47 14.44 -17.55 -15.55
CA PRO A 47 15.27 -18.13 -16.59
C PRO A 47 15.32 -17.16 -17.78
N VAL A 48 16.51 -16.64 -18.06
CA VAL A 48 16.78 -15.80 -19.22
C VAL A 48 16.49 -16.63 -20.48
N GLY A 49 15.51 -16.23 -21.27
CA GLY A 49 15.15 -16.90 -22.52
C GLY A 49 13.76 -17.55 -22.57
N SER A 50 13.00 -17.58 -21.46
CA SER A 50 11.56 -17.84 -21.59
C SER A 50 10.87 -16.54 -22.01
N GLY A 51 10.16 -16.52 -23.14
CA GLY A 51 9.37 -15.36 -23.60
C GLY A 51 8.26 -14.88 -22.64
N LYS A 52 8.26 -15.37 -21.39
CA LYS A 52 7.37 -15.02 -20.29
C LYS A 52 7.80 -13.74 -19.55
N THR A 53 8.48 -12.81 -20.23
CA THR A 53 8.75 -11.48 -19.67
C THR A 53 7.49 -10.62 -19.63
N ARG A 54 6.46 -10.98 -20.41
CA ARG A 54 5.15 -10.31 -20.38
C ARG A 54 4.38 -10.72 -19.12
N MET A 55 3.92 -9.73 -18.35
CA MET A 55 2.96 -9.96 -17.28
C MET A 55 1.74 -10.72 -17.82
N THR A 56 1.24 -11.68 -17.06
CA THR A 56 -0.03 -12.37 -17.39
C THR A 56 -1.22 -11.46 -17.07
N GLU A 57 -2.39 -11.73 -17.65
CA GLU A 57 -3.60 -10.95 -17.33
C GLU A 57 -3.95 -11.05 -15.85
N GLN A 58 -3.84 -12.25 -15.26
CA GLN A 58 -4.08 -12.45 -13.83
C GLN A 58 -3.17 -11.57 -12.97
N SER A 59 -1.86 -11.57 -13.23
CA SER A 59 -0.93 -10.73 -12.48
C SER A 59 -1.20 -9.23 -12.66
N ARG A 60 -1.71 -8.79 -13.81
CA ARG A 60 -2.16 -7.41 -14.02
C ARG A 60 -3.39 -7.07 -13.20
N GLN A 61 -4.38 -7.97 -13.16
CA GLN A 61 -5.59 -7.81 -12.34
C GLN A 61 -5.23 -7.72 -10.85
N ASP A 62 -4.39 -8.63 -10.37
CA ASP A 62 -3.92 -8.64 -8.99
C ASP A 62 -3.17 -7.34 -8.65
N LEU A 63 -2.29 -6.87 -9.53
CA LEU A 63 -1.57 -5.61 -9.34
C LEU A 63 -2.52 -4.42 -9.27
N ARG A 64 -3.50 -4.33 -10.18
CA ARG A 64 -4.52 -3.25 -10.16
C ARG A 64 -5.30 -3.27 -8.84
N GLN A 65 -5.68 -4.45 -8.37
CA GLN A 65 -6.39 -4.60 -7.10
C GLN A 65 -5.52 -4.15 -5.91
N GLN A 66 -4.27 -4.59 -5.84
CA GLN A 66 -3.31 -4.17 -4.81
C GLN A 66 -3.13 -2.65 -4.80
N VAL A 67 -2.96 -2.01 -5.97
CA VAL A 67 -2.84 -0.56 -6.07
C VAL A 67 -4.12 0.14 -5.60
N ARG A 68 -5.30 -0.35 -5.97
CA ARG A 68 -6.57 0.22 -5.51
C ARG A 68 -6.73 0.14 -4.00
N GLU A 69 -6.32 -0.96 -3.39
CA GLU A 69 -6.31 -1.15 -1.94
C GLU A 69 -5.31 -0.22 -1.26
N LEU A 70 -4.08 -0.13 -1.79
CA LEU A 70 -3.05 0.79 -1.31
C LEU A 70 -3.53 2.23 -1.34
N VAL A 71 -4.12 2.70 -2.44
CA VAL A 71 -4.62 4.08 -2.57
C VAL A 71 -5.80 4.35 -1.60
N ARG A 72 -6.60 3.33 -1.28
CA ARG A 72 -7.70 3.45 -0.31
C ARG A 72 -7.19 3.51 1.12
N GLY A 73 -6.19 2.70 1.47
CA GLY A 73 -5.72 2.51 2.85
C GLY A 73 -4.51 3.38 3.25
N ASN A 74 -3.60 3.67 2.32
CA ASN A 74 -2.36 4.37 2.62
C ASN A 74 -2.48 5.89 2.35
N PRO A 75 -2.28 6.75 3.37
CA PRO A 75 -2.42 8.20 3.21
C PRO A 75 -1.38 8.79 2.24
N HIS A 76 -0.16 8.24 2.21
CA HIS A 76 0.88 8.70 1.29
C HIS A 76 0.53 8.37 -0.16
N ALA A 77 0.09 7.14 -0.44
CA ALA A 77 -0.36 6.76 -1.79
C ALA A 77 -1.53 7.62 -2.28
N ARG A 78 -2.51 7.87 -1.40
CA ARG A 78 -3.64 8.75 -1.71
C ARG A 78 -3.20 10.19 -1.96
N ASN A 79 -2.20 10.66 -1.23
CA ASN A 79 -1.65 11.99 -1.41
C ASN A 79 -0.96 12.13 -2.78
N VAL A 80 -0.16 11.14 -3.20
CA VAL A 80 0.44 11.12 -4.55
C VAL A 80 -0.63 11.28 -5.64
N LEU A 81 -1.72 10.51 -5.56
CA LEU A 81 -2.80 10.60 -6.55
C LEU A 81 -3.48 11.98 -6.56
N ARG A 82 -3.68 12.58 -5.38
CA ARG A 82 -4.24 13.94 -5.26
C ARG A 82 -3.33 14.99 -5.86
N LEU A 83 -2.01 14.87 -5.66
CA LEU A 83 -1.03 15.76 -6.25
C LEU A 83 -1.05 15.66 -7.77
N LEU A 84 -1.07 14.44 -8.33
CA LEU A 84 -1.18 14.26 -9.79
C LEU A 84 -2.45 14.89 -10.34
N GLU A 85 -3.60 14.71 -9.69
CA GLU A 85 -4.85 15.37 -10.10
C GLU A 85 -4.76 16.89 -10.05
N ALA A 86 -4.17 17.45 -9.00
CA ALA A 86 -4.09 18.89 -8.80
C ALA A 86 -3.10 19.56 -9.77
N TYR A 87 -1.91 18.98 -9.96
CA TYR A 87 -0.85 19.57 -10.78
C TYR A 87 -1.00 19.28 -12.27
N VAL A 88 -1.52 18.10 -12.66
CA VAL A 88 -1.59 17.72 -14.08
C VAL A 88 -2.93 18.07 -14.71
N VAL A 89 -4.05 17.75 -14.04
CA VAL A 89 -5.39 18.11 -14.56
C VAL A 89 -5.78 19.51 -14.11
N GLY A 90 -5.64 19.77 -12.81
CA GLY A 90 -6.11 20.99 -12.18
C GLY A 90 -7.61 21.23 -12.37
N ASP A 91 -8.04 22.45 -12.02
CA ASP A 91 -9.42 22.90 -12.22
C ASP A 91 -9.59 23.68 -13.54
N GLY A 92 -8.50 23.87 -14.29
CA GLY A 92 -8.42 24.76 -15.45
C GLY A 92 -8.50 24.08 -16.81
N LEU A 93 -8.60 22.75 -16.89
CA LEU A 93 -8.64 22.04 -18.17
C LEU A 93 -9.93 22.40 -18.93
N ARG A 94 -9.78 23.10 -20.05
CA ARG A 94 -10.88 23.54 -20.92
C ARG A 94 -10.60 23.11 -22.35
N LEU A 95 -11.61 22.53 -22.99
CA LEU A 95 -11.57 22.31 -24.43
C LEU A 95 -11.79 23.64 -25.14
N THR A 96 -10.89 23.97 -26.06
CA THR A 96 -11.01 25.14 -26.93
C THR A 96 -10.95 24.67 -28.37
N VAL A 97 -11.85 25.21 -29.19
CA VAL A 97 -11.85 24.96 -30.61
C VAL A 97 -10.99 26.04 -31.26
N SER A 98 -10.03 25.63 -32.08
CA SER A 98 -9.21 26.56 -32.85
C SER A 98 -8.98 26.03 -34.26
N PRO A 99 -8.89 26.92 -35.27
CA PRO A 99 -8.60 26.50 -36.62
C PRO A 99 -7.18 25.93 -36.68
N LYS A 100 -6.99 24.86 -37.46
CA LYS A 100 -5.66 24.27 -37.67
C LYS A 100 -4.73 25.33 -38.28
N LYS A 101 -3.48 25.36 -37.81
CA LYS A 101 -2.46 26.31 -38.29
C LYS A 101 -2.34 26.25 -39.83
N GLY A 102 -2.63 27.36 -40.51
CA GLY A 102 -2.63 27.47 -41.97
C GLY A 102 -4.00 27.30 -42.66
N ALA A 103 -5.08 27.09 -41.90
CA ALA A 103 -6.44 27.12 -42.46
C ALA A 103 -6.85 28.56 -42.83
N SER A 104 -7.57 28.71 -43.94
CA SER A 104 -8.11 29.99 -44.42
C SER A 104 -9.35 30.47 -43.64
N ILE A 105 -9.67 29.83 -42.51
CA ILE A 105 -10.83 30.14 -41.67
C ILE A 105 -10.38 31.22 -40.68
N ALA A 106 -11.08 32.36 -40.68
CA ALA A 106 -10.85 33.41 -39.70
C ALA A 106 -11.07 32.85 -38.29
N SER A 107 -10.27 33.28 -37.31
CA SER A 107 -10.37 32.80 -35.93
C SER A 107 -11.72 33.11 -35.25
N GLU A 108 -12.53 33.99 -35.84
CA GLU A 108 -13.86 34.41 -35.36
C GLU A 108 -15.00 33.89 -36.26
N ALA A 109 -14.76 32.80 -36.99
CA ALA A 109 -15.78 32.22 -37.87
C ALA A 109 -16.93 31.60 -37.04
N PRO A 110 -18.21 31.81 -37.43
CA PRO A 110 -19.37 31.34 -36.68
C PRO A 110 -19.42 29.82 -36.54
N GLU A 111 -18.77 29.07 -37.42
CA GLU A 111 -18.65 27.61 -37.33
C GLU A 111 -17.81 27.17 -36.11
N ILE A 112 -16.86 28.00 -35.66
CA ILE A 112 -16.04 27.73 -34.46
C ILE A 112 -16.92 27.83 -33.21
N ASP A 113 -17.77 28.85 -33.14
CA ASP A 113 -18.70 29.05 -32.03
C ASP A 113 -19.72 27.91 -31.98
N GLN A 114 -20.31 27.55 -33.13
CA GLN A 114 -21.21 26.40 -33.22
C GLN A 114 -20.56 25.10 -32.75
N LEU A 115 -19.30 24.84 -33.14
CA LEU A 115 -18.59 23.64 -32.69
C LEU A 115 -18.30 23.70 -31.18
N SER A 116 -17.99 24.88 -30.65
CA SER A 116 -17.79 25.08 -29.21
C SER A 116 -19.06 24.77 -28.44
N ASP A 117 -20.21 25.25 -28.91
CA ASP A 117 -21.53 24.99 -28.32
C ASP A 117 -21.90 23.51 -28.35
N LEU A 118 -21.59 22.79 -29.44
CA LEU A 118 -21.80 21.35 -29.55
C LEU A 118 -20.93 20.58 -28.53
N TRP A 119 -19.66 20.97 -28.37
CA TRP A 119 -18.78 20.38 -27.36
C TRP A 119 -19.25 20.67 -25.94
N GLN A 120 -19.70 21.89 -25.65
CA GLN A 120 -20.26 22.23 -24.34
C GLN A 120 -21.51 21.39 -24.05
N SER A 121 -22.43 21.29 -25.00
CA SER A 121 -23.64 20.47 -24.89
C SER A 121 -23.30 19.00 -24.61
N PHE A 122 -22.30 18.45 -25.31
CA PHE A 122 -21.81 17.09 -25.08
C PHE A 122 -21.23 16.90 -23.67
N LEU A 123 -20.42 17.85 -23.19
CA LEU A 123 -19.84 17.78 -21.84
C LEU A 123 -20.90 17.94 -20.75
N GLU A 124 -21.89 18.81 -20.96
CA GLU A 124 -22.99 19.03 -20.01
C GLU A 124 -23.86 17.78 -19.84
N GLU A 125 -24.21 17.11 -20.93
CA GLU A 125 -24.98 15.86 -20.89
C GLU A 125 -24.20 14.74 -20.18
N ASN A 126 -22.89 14.67 -20.42
CA ASN A 126 -22.03 13.62 -19.88
C ASN A 126 -21.43 13.93 -18.49
N ARG A 127 -21.70 15.10 -17.90
CA ARG A 127 -21.07 15.57 -16.64
C ARG A 127 -21.24 14.63 -15.45
N SER A 128 -22.31 13.84 -15.42
CA SER A 128 -22.61 12.87 -14.36
C SER A 128 -21.82 11.57 -14.48
N HIS A 129 -21.22 11.32 -15.64
CA HIS A 129 -20.59 10.04 -16.00
C HIS A 129 -19.15 10.19 -16.48
N PHE A 130 -18.71 11.41 -16.78
CA PHE A 130 -17.38 11.72 -17.24
C PHE A 130 -16.81 12.96 -16.54
N SER A 131 -15.53 12.85 -16.15
CA SER A 131 -14.71 13.97 -15.70
C SER A 131 -13.26 13.73 -16.11
N TYR A 132 -12.57 14.77 -16.56
CA TYR A 132 -11.14 14.70 -16.87
C TYR A 132 -10.31 14.21 -15.68
N ARG A 133 -10.68 14.63 -14.46
CA ARG A 133 -10.02 14.22 -13.22
C ARG A 133 -10.22 12.73 -12.96
N GLU A 134 -11.42 12.22 -13.21
CA GLU A 134 -11.71 10.80 -13.04
C GLU A 134 -11.00 9.94 -14.11
N TYR A 135 -10.96 10.42 -15.35
CA TYR A 135 -10.22 9.78 -16.44
C TYR A 135 -8.74 9.66 -16.10
N ALA A 136 -8.08 10.77 -15.77
CA ALA A 136 -6.66 10.79 -15.42
C ALA A 136 -6.36 9.95 -14.17
N ARG A 137 -7.21 10.05 -13.14
CA ARG A 137 -7.12 9.21 -11.93
C ARG A 137 -7.15 7.73 -12.27
N ARG A 138 -8.06 7.28 -13.15
CA ARG A 138 -8.12 5.88 -13.57
C ARG A 138 -6.85 5.47 -14.32
N VAL A 139 -6.37 6.31 -15.24
CA VAL A 139 -5.12 6.04 -15.99
C VAL A 139 -3.93 5.87 -15.05
N TRP A 140 -3.69 6.78 -14.10
CA TRP A 140 -2.54 6.64 -13.19
C TRP A 140 -2.70 5.50 -12.19
N ARG A 141 -3.89 5.31 -11.62
CA ARG A 141 -4.15 4.27 -10.62
C ARG A 141 -4.14 2.87 -11.24
N ASP A 142 -4.85 2.67 -12.35
CA ASP A 142 -5.04 1.34 -12.94
C ASP A 142 -4.02 1.07 -14.07
N GLY A 143 -3.32 2.10 -14.57
CA GLY A 143 -2.33 2.00 -15.65
C GLY A 143 -2.92 2.21 -17.04
N GLU A 144 -4.23 2.08 -17.17
CA GLU A 144 -4.94 2.26 -18.42
C GLU A 144 -6.40 2.65 -18.15
N CYS A 145 -7.05 3.24 -19.14
CA CYS A 145 -8.46 3.57 -19.07
C CYS A 145 -9.13 3.36 -20.42
N PHE A 146 -10.33 2.77 -20.39
CA PHE A 146 -11.18 2.55 -21.54
C PHE A 146 -12.44 3.39 -21.38
N LEU A 147 -12.71 4.25 -22.37
CA LEU A 147 -13.92 5.06 -22.44
C LEU A 147 -14.65 4.72 -23.75
N ARG A 148 -15.86 4.18 -23.63
CA ARG A 148 -16.69 3.81 -24.76
C ARG A 148 -17.68 4.91 -25.09
N LEU A 149 -17.78 5.23 -26.37
CA LEU A 149 -18.78 6.11 -26.97
C LEU A 149 -20.02 5.31 -27.38
N PHE A 150 -21.20 5.83 -27.08
CA PHE A 150 -22.48 5.32 -27.52
C PHE A 150 -23.14 6.38 -28.40
N ALA A 151 -22.86 6.32 -29.71
CA ALA A 151 -23.34 7.29 -30.68
C ALA A 151 -24.80 7.05 -31.13
N ASP A 152 -25.24 5.80 -31.14
CA ASP A 152 -26.49 5.40 -31.81
C ASP A 152 -27.77 5.60 -30.98
N GLN A 153 -27.65 6.03 -29.72
CA GLN A 153 -28.79 6.07 -28.79
C GLN A 153 -29.48 7.44 -28.73
N SER A 154 -28.71 8.53 -28.74
CA SER A 154 -29.20 9.89 -28.55
C SER A 154 -28.14 10.92 -28.91
N TRP A 155 -28.58 12.15 -29.23
CA TRP A 155 -27.71 13.32 -29.29
C TRP A 155 -27.89 14.18 -28.03
N PRO A 156 -26.81 14.62 -27.36
CA PRO A 156 -25.40 14.27 -27.59
C PRO A 156 -25.11 12.79 -27.31
N PRO A 157 -24.07 12.22 -27.95
CA PRO A 157 -23.68 10.83 -27.70
C PRO A 157 -23.22 10.68 -26.24
N THR A 158 -23.46 9.51 -25.66
CA THR A 158 -23.07 9.26 -24.25
C THR A 158 -21.74 8.53 -24.16
N VAL A 159 -20.97 8.81 -23.11
CA VAL A 159 -19.70 8.11 -22.84
C VAL A 159 -19.75 7.36 -21.52
N ARG A 160 -19.20 6.14 -21.51
CA ARG A 160 -19.13 5.29 -20.30
C ARG A 160 -17.76 4.67 -20.15
N PHE A 161 -17.27 4.63 -18.92
CA PHE A 161 -16.06 3.89 -18.59
C PHE A 161 -16.29 2.39 -18.64
N ILE A 162 -15.29 1.67 -19.13
CA ILE A 162 -15.20 0.21 -19.04
C ILE A 162 -14.05 -0.12 -18.09
N ASP A 163 -14.32 -0.98 -17.11
CA ASP A 163 -13.27 -1.47 -16.22
C ASP A 163 -12.27 -2.33 -16.99
N ALA A 164 -10.98 -2.10 -16.77
CA ALA A 164 -9.90 -2.79 -17.48
C ALA A 164 -9.92 -4.33 -17.30
N GLU A 165 -10.49 -4.83 -16.20
CA GLU A 165 -10.70 -6.26 -15.94
C GLU A 165 -11.74 -6.89 -16.87
N ARG A 166 -12.66 -6.09 -17.40
CA ARG A 166 -13.66 -6.55 -18.36
C ARG A 166 -13.12 -6.65 -19.77
N ILE A 167 -11.89 -6.20 -20.02
CA ILE A 167 -11.22 -6.39 -21.30
C ILE A 167 -10.15 -7.43 -21.08
N GLY A 168 -10.37 -8.61 -21.64
CA GLY A 168 -9.51 -9.75 -21.43
C GLY A 168 -9.53 -10.71 -22.61
N PRO A 169 -8.58 -11.65 -22.65
CA PRO A 169 -8.39 -12.53 -23.80
C PRO A 169 -9.61 -13.42 -24.04
N SER A 170 -9.86 -13.74 -25.32
CA SER A 170 -10.77 -14.82 -25.70
C SER A 170 -10.05 -16.17 -25.62
N ILE A 171 -10.82 -17.26 -25.55
CA ILE A 171 -10.31 -18.63 -25.63
C ILE A 171 -9.56 -18.85 -26.96
N ASP A 172 -10.05 -18.25 -28.05
CA ASP A 172 -9.48 -18.42 -29.39
C ASP A 172 -8.15 -17.68 -29.59
N ASP A 173 -7.95 -16.57 -28.86
CA ASP A 173 -6.71 -15.79 -28.88
C ASP A 173 -6.30 -15.35 -27.47
N PRO A 174 -5.61 -16.22 -26.73
CA PRO A 174 -5.08 -15.91 -25.40
C PRO A 174 -4.01 -14.81 -25.41
N GLU A 175 -3.32 -14.60 -26.53
CA GLU A 175 -2.22 -13.64 -26.64
C GLU A 175 -2.70 -12.22 -26.97
N SER A 176 -3.96 -12.07 -27.40
CA SER A 176 -4.62 -10.77 -27.62
C SER A 176 -4.56 -9.84 -26.39
N GLN A 177 -4.53 -10.41 -25.18
CA GLN A 177 -4.72 -9.65 -23.93
C GLN A 177 -6.03 -8.84 -23.91
N GLY A 178 -7.03 -9.30 -24.68
CA GLY A 178 -8.32 -8.63 -24.86
C GLY A 178 -8.33 -7.52 -25.90
N ILE A 179 -7.22 -7.28 -26.59
CA ILE A 179 -7.08 -6.24 -27.62
C ILE A 179 -6.71 -6.92 -28.94
N VAL A 180 -7.68 -6.90 -29.85
CA VAL A 180 -7.54 -7.43 -31.21
C VAL A 180 -6.82 -6.36 -32.03
N THR A 181 -5.64 -6.71 -32.52
CA THR A 181 -4.78 -5.85 -33.33
C THR A 181 -4.54 -6.51 -34.66
N ASN A 182 -4.17 -5.71 -35.65
CA ASN A 182 -3.67 -6.22 -36.92
C ASN A 182 -2.46 -7.16 -36.69
N GLN A 183 -2.31 -8.20 -37.49
CA GLN A 183 -1.22 -9.17 -37.35
C GLN A 183 0.15 -8.57 -37.65
N ASN A 184 0.19 -7.54 -38.51
CA ASN A 184 1.44 -6.91 -38.95
C ASN A 184 1.78 -5.64 -38.16
N ASP A 185 0.81 -5.08 -37.43
CA ASP A 185 0.97 -3.86 -36.67
C ASP A 185 0.19 -3.93 -35.34
N VAL A 186 0.91 -3.85 -34.23
CA VAL A 186 0.33 -3.91 -32.87
C VAL A 186 -0.34 -2.58 -32.50
N GLU A 187 0.02 -1.48 -33.16
CA GLU A 187 -0.58 -0.17 -32.91
C GLU A 187 -1.95 -0.01 -33.60
N ASP A 188 -2.18 -0.75 -34.68
CA ASP A 188 -3.46 -0.80 -35.39
C ASP A 188 -4.45 -1.71 -34.65
N VAL A 189 -5.24 -1.11 -33.76
CA VAL A 189 -6.24 -1.80 -32.94
C VAL A 189 -7.55 -1.91 -33.72
N GLU A 190 -8.04 -3.13 -33.92
CA GLU A 190 -9.31 -3.42 -34.60
C GLU A 190 -10.48 -3.44 -33.62
N GLY A 191 -10.26 -3.94 -32.39
CA GLY A 191 -11.31 -3.99 -31.38
C GLY A 191 -10.90 -4.51 -30.01
N TYR A 192 -11.86 -4.45 -29.08
CA TYR A 192 -11.70 -4.82 -27.68
C TYR A 192 -12.68 -5.92 -27.29
N ILE A 193 -12.19 -6.99 -26.70
CA ILE A 193 -12.99 -8.14 -26.28
C ILE A 193 -13.61 -7.83 -24.91
N LEU A 194 -14.93 -7.68 -24.85
CA LEU A 194 -15.65 -7.41 -23.62
C LEU A 194 -16.09 -8.72 -22.96
N LEU A 195 -15.60 -8.95 -21.74
CA LEU A 195 -15.95 -10.08 -20.90
C LEU A 195 -17.11 -9.77 -19.94
N HIS A 196 -17.81 -10.82 -19.57
CA HIS A 196 -18.79 -10.80 -18.49
C HIS A 196 -18.08 -10.77 -17.13
N ARG A 197 -18.58 -9.91 -16.23
CA ARG A 197 -17.91 -9.62 -14.96
C ARG A 197 -17.76 -10.85 -14.06
N ASP A 198 -18.78 -11.72 -14.05
CA ASP A 198 -18.88 -12.80 -13.07
C ASP A 198 -18.40 -14.15 -13.61
N HIS A 199 -18.61 -14.41 -14.90
CA HIS A 199 -18.31 -15.72 -15.52
C HIS A 199 -17.10 -15.70 -16.48
N GLY A 200 -16.62 -14.51 -16.87
CA GLY A 200 -15.49 -14.39 -17.80
C GLY A 200 -15.83 -14.71 -19.26
N ASP A 201 -17.09 -15.01 -19.57
CA ASP A 201 -17.53 -15.29 -20.94
C ASP A 201 -17.43 -14.04 -21.83
N VAL A 202 -17.07 -14.25 -23.10
CA VAL A 202 -17.05 -13.18 -24.10
C VAL A 202 -18.48 -12.75 -24.40
N ILE A 203 -18.80 -11.48 -24.10
CA ILE A 203 -20.11 -10.90 -24.42
C ILE A 203 -20.12 -10.43 -25.87
N GLN A 204 -19.13 -9.62 -26.23
CA GLN A 204 -19.04 -8.98 -27.54
C GLN A 204 -17.64 -8.46 -27.81
N VAL A 205 -17.30 -8.30 -29.08
CA VAL A 205 -16.13 -7.52 -29.50
C VAL A 205 -16.61 -6.10 -29.83
N ILE A 206 -16.02 -5.10 -29.19
CA ILE A 206 -16.32 -3.68 -29.40
C ILE A 206 -15.33 -3.16 -30.46
N PRO A 207 -15.80 -2.52 -31.54
CA PRO A 207 -14.89 -1.97 -32.53
C PRO A 207 -14.07 -0.80 -31.94
N ALA A 208 -12.86 -0.60 -32.45
CA ALA A 208 -11.92 0.37 -31.90
C ALA A 208 -12.32 1.83 -32.11
N ASP A 209 -13.13 2.11 -33.13
CA ASP A 209 -13.65 3.44 -33.47
C ASP A 209 -14.51 4.07 -32.37
N VAL A 210 -15.17 3.24 -31.55
CA VAL A 210 -16.04 3.70 -30.45
C VAL A 210 -15.37 3.61 -29.07
N VAL A 211 -14.07 3.28 -28.97
CA VAL A 211 -13.36 3.15 -27.69
C VAL A 211 -12.09 3.99 -27.68
N LEU A 212 -12.04 4.94 -26.75
CA LEU A 212 -10.81 5.64 -26.39
C LEU A 212 -10.05 4.83 -25.33
N HIS A 213 -8.96 4.19 -25.74
CA HIS A 213 -8.02 3.50 -24.86
C HIS A 213 -6.78 4.34 -24.64
N THR A 214 -6.53 4.71 -23.37
CA THR A 214 -5.27 5.34 -22.96
C THR A 214 -4.45 4.37 -22.14
N ARG A 215 -3.19 4.15 -22.54
CA ARG A 215 -2.19 3.35 -21.84
C ARG A 215 -1.17 4.26 -21.16
N TYR A 216 -0.68 3.86 -19.99
CA TYR A 216 0.36 4.57 -19.24
C TYR A 216 1.52 3.64 -18.90
N GLY A 217 2.73 4.20 -18.81
CA GLY A 217 3.90 3.52 -18.24
C GLY A 217 4.44 2.37 -19.06
N VAL A 218 4.15 2.30 -20.36
CA VAL A 218 4.55 1.21 -21.26
C VAL A 218 5.01 1.73 -22.62
N ASP A 219 5.80 0.92 -23.31
CA ASP A 219 6.24 1.18 -24.67
C ASP A 219 5.07 1.04 -25.66
N THR A 220 5.19 1.67 -26.84
CA THR A 220 4.08 1.73 -27.81
C THR A 220 3.61 0.35 -28.27
N ASN A 221 4.52 -0.62 -28.34
CA ASN A 221 4.28 -2.01 -28.74
C ASN A 221 3.60 -2.88 -27.64
N GLU A 222 3.44 -2.38 -26.42
CA GLU A 222 2.78 -3.12 -25.34
C GLU A 222 1.28 -2.84 -25.29
N LYS A 223 0.45 -3.83 -25.61
CA LYS A 223 -1.01 -3.66 -25.69
C LYS A 223 -1.68 -3.12 -24.41
N ARG A 224 -1.11 -3.33 -23.22
CA ARG A 224 -1.75 -3.00 -21.93
C ARG A 224 -0.87 -2.07 -21.12
N GLY A 225 -1.48 -1.08 -20.47
CA GLY A 225 -0.77 -0.14 -19.60
C GLY A 225 -0.42 -0.72 -18.22
N VAL A 226 0.48 -0.04 -17.52
CA VAL A 226 0.92 -0.38 -16.16
C VAL A 226 0.70 0.82 -15.23
N SER A 227 0.23 0.55 -14.01
CA SER A 227 -0.07 1.57 -13.02
C SER A 227 1.16 2.41 -12.68
N PHE A 228 0.97 3.72 -12.51
CA PHE A 228 1.99 4.62 -11.97
C PHE A 228 2.52 4.14 -10.61
N PHE A 229 1.68 3.48 -9.81
CA PHE A 229 2.02 3.05 -8.46
C PHE A 229 2.95 1.83 -8.42
N ILE A 230 3.25 1.18 -9.55
CA ILE A 230 4.05 -0.05 -9.56
C ILE A 230 5.44 0.12 -8.92
N SER A 231 6.07 1.28 -9.10
CA SER A 231 7.41 1.59 -8.55
C SER A 231 7.38 1.87 -7.05
N ILE A 232 6.25 2.38 -6.53
CA ILE A 232 6.11 2.83 -5.14
C ILE A 232 5.30 1.88 -4.26
N LEU A 233 4.65 0.87 -4.86
CA LEU A 233 3.83 -0.12 -4.16
C LEU A 233 4.59 -0.81 -3.03
N LYS A 234 5.69 -1.50 -3.36
CA LYS A 234 6.51 -2.24 -2.37
C LYS A 234 7.12 -1.32 -1.31
N PRO A 235 7.76 -0.18 -1.65
CA PRO A 235 8.26 0.74 -0.63
C PRO A 235 7.19 1.20 0.38
N LEU A 236 5.98 1.51 -0.09
CA LEU A 236 4.89 1.98 0.77
C LEU A 236 4.31 0.87 1.64
N GLU A 237 4.20 -0.36 1.13
CA GLU A 237 3.82 -1.54 1.92
C GLU A 237 4.85 -1.81 3.02
N LYS A 238 6.14 -1.83 2.67
CA LYS A 238 7.23 -2.05 3.64
C LYS A 238 7.28 -0.95 4.70
N PHE A 239 6.96 0.29 4.34
CA PHE A 239 6.83 1.37 5.31
C PHE A 239 5.68 1.16 6.31
N GLN A 240 4.55 0.60 5.88
CA GLN A 240 3.44 0.25 6.78
C GLN A 240 3.81 -0.92 7.71
N GLU A 241 4.38 -2.00 7.15
CA GLU A 241 4.86 -3.15 7.95
C GLU A 241 5.91 -2.70 9.00
N TRP A 242 6.82 -1.81 8.62
CA TRP A 242 7.82 -1.24 9.51
C TRP A 242 7.17 -0.42 10.63
N GLN A 243 6.21 0.44 10.33
CA GLN A 243 5.50 1.23 11.35
C GLN A 243 4.78 0.36 12.37
N GLU A 244 4.12 -0.71 11.92
CA GLU A 244 3.44 -1.66 12.81
C GLU A 244 4.43 -2.37 13.72
N THR A 245 5.55 -2.81 13.16
CA THR A 245 6.64 -3.48 13.90
C THR A 245 7.25 -2.55 14.96
N GLU A 246 7.52 -1.30 14.58
CA GLU A 246 8.06 -0.29 15.49
C GLU A 246 7.07 0.05 16.61
N LEU A 247 5.78 0.16 16.29
CA LEU A 247 4.73 0.41 17.27
C LEU A 247 4.55 -0.77 18.23
N LEU A 248 4.69 -2.01 17.75
CA LEU A 248 4.72 -3.21 18.57
C LEU A 248 5.93 -3.20 19.50
N ALA A 249 7.12 -2.89 18.99
CA ALA A 249 8.34 -2.78 19.80
C ALA A 249 8.19 -1.75 20.93
N ARG A 250 7.58 -0.60 20.65
CA ARG A 250 7.28 0.43 21.66
C ARG A 250 6.24 -0.02 22.68
N LYS A 251 5.20 -0.75 22.27
CA LYS A 251 4.23 -1.36 23.19
C LYS A 251 4.90 -2.37 24.12
N LEU A 252 5.83 -3.18 23.60
CA LEU A 252 6.59 -4.14 24.40
C LEU A 252 7.51 -3.42 25.40
N GLN A 253 8.17 -2.35 25.00
CA GLN A 253 9.00 -1.56 25.92
C GLN A 253 8.17 -0.86 27.00
N ALA A 254 7.01 -0.32 26.64
CA ALA A 254 6.07 0.27 27.60
C ALA A 254 5.46 -0.79 28.54
N SER A 255 5.51 -2.07 28.17
CA SER A 255 5.14 -3.15 29.06
C SER A 255 6.23 -3.34 30.12
N ILE A 256 6.02 -2.70 31.27
CA ILE A 256 6.92 -2.83 32.41
C ILE A 256 6.73 -4.23 32.99
N VAL A 257 7.78 -5.06 32.89
CA VAL A 257 7.83 -6.33 33.62
C VAL A 257 8.50 -6.08 34.97
N LEU A 258 7.68 -6.12 36.02
CA LEU A 258 8.14 -6.01 37.40
C LEU A 258 8.71 -7.36 37.86
N TRP A 259 10.01 -7.39 38.11
CA TRP A 259 10.66 -8.57 38.69
C TRP A 259 10.75 -8.43 40.21
N ARG A 260 10.09 -9.33 40.93
CA ARG A 260 10.16 -9.41 42.39
C ARG A 260 11.33 -10.31 42.82
N LYS A 261 12.45 -9.72 43.25
CA LYS A 261 13.57 -10.44 43.85
C LYS A 261 13.36 -10.54 45.36
N VAL A 262 12.95 -11.72 45.83
CA VAL A 262 12.78 -12.02 47.25
C VAL A 262 14.16 -12.30 47.87
N GLN A 263 14.58 -11.50 48.85
CA GLN A 263 15.78 -11.77 49.64
C GLN A 263 15.41 -12.70 50.80
N GLY A 264 15.90 -13.94 50.77
CA GLY A 264 15.66 -14.96 51.79
C GLY A 264 16.15 -16.34 51.35
N GLY A 265 16.42 -17.25 52.30
CA GLY A 265 16.81 -18.63 52.02
C GLY A 265 15.69 -19.40 51.28
N ALA A 266 16.04 -20.51 50.60
CA ALA A 266 15.11 -21.27 49.74
C ALA A 266 13.76 -21.65 50.40
N ALA A 267 13.74 -21.83 51.72
CA ALA A 267 12.52 -22.11 52.48
C ALA A 267 11.54 -20.92 52.54
N GLN A 268 12.06 -19.69 52.59
CA GLN A 268 11.27 -18.45 52.70
C GLN A 268 10.72 -18.00 51.33
N ALA A 269 11.45 -18.30 50.25
CA ALA A 269 10.98 -18.11 48.88
C ALA A 269 9.83 -19.08 48.53
N ASN A 270 9.89 -20.33 49.00
CA ASN A 270 8.83 -21.31 48.80
C ASN A 270 7.55 -20.97 49.60
N SER A 271 7.68 -20.52 50.86
CA SER A 271 6.50 -20.15 51.66
C SER A 271 5.80 -18.87 51.16
N LEU A 272 6.55 -17.91 50.61
CA LEU A 272 5.97 -16.74 49.94
C LEU A 272 5.33 -17.10 48.59
N ALA A 273 5.87 -18.08 47.86
CA ALA A 273 5.25 -18.58 46.63
C ALA A 273 3.98 -19.39 46.91
N GLU A 274 3.90 -20.13 48.02
CA GLU A 274 2.68 -20.78 48.50
C GLU A 274 1.64 -19.77 49.00
N ASN A 275 2.04 -18.76 49.75
CA ASN A 275 1.12 -17.70 50.21
C ASN A 275 0.62 -16.80 49.07
N ALA A 276 1.43 -16.57 48.02
CA ALA A 276 0.96 -15.90 46.80
C ALA A 276 -0.07 -16.74 46.02
N ARG A 277 -0.16 -18.06 46.25
CA ARG A 277 -1.25 -18.90 45.73
C ARG A 277 -2.51 -18.84 46.60
N SER A 278 -2.39 -18.46 47.87
CA SER A 278 -3.53 -18.40 48.82
C SER A 278 -4.11 -16.99 49.03
N GLY A 279 -3.43 -15.94 48.56
CA GLY A 279 -3.90 -14.56 48.64
C GLY A 279 -5.01 -14.25 47.63
N THR A 280 -6.25 -14.19 48.13
CA THR A 280 -7.51 -13.81 47.45
C THR A 280 -8.06 -14.77 46.40
N SER A 281 -8.66 -15.86 46.87
CA SER A 281 -9.66 -16.63 46.13
C SER A 281 -11.04 -16.51 46.79
N VAL A 282 -12.01 -15.96 46.05
CA VAL A 282 -13.34 -16.57 45.99
C VAL A 282 -13.28 -17.46 44.76
N GLU A 283 -13.35 -18.77 44.98
CA GLU A 283 -13.29 -19.79 43.94
C GLU A 283 -14.56 -19.81 43.09
N VAL A 284 -14.40 -19.70 41.78
CA VAL A 284 -15.16 -20.53 40.81
C VAL A 284 -14.19 -20.93 39.69
N GLY A 285 -13.84 -22.22 39.64
CA GLY A 285 -13.33 -22.88 38.43
C GLY A 285 -11.82 -22.82 38.15
N GLY A 286 -11.02 -23.63 38.85
CA GLY A 286 -10.00 -24.52 38.23
C GLY A 286 -8.82 -23.92 37.45
N GLY A 287 -8.47 -22.65 37.60
CA GLY A 287 -7.29 -22.05 36.96
C GLY A 287 -6.46 -21.23 37.94
N VAL A 288 -5.15 -21.52 38.04
CA VAL A 288 -4.19 -20.68 38.77
C VAL A 288 -4.20 -19.29 38.12
N ARG A 289 -4.87 -18.32 38.74
CA ARG A 289 -4.88 -16.94 38.26
C ARG A 289 -3.52 -16.31 38.58
N GLN A 290 -2.67 -16.18 37.55
CA GLN A 290 -1.52 -15.30 37.59
C GLN A 290 -2.00 -13.87 37.87
N GLU A 291 -1.37 -13.16 38.81
CA GLU A 291 -1.60 -11.72 39.01
C GLU A 291 -1.37 -11.01 37.67
N ARG A 292 -2.46 -10.57 37.06
CA ARG A 292 -2.43 -9.76 35.83
C ARG A 292 -2.05 -8.34 36.26
N VAL A 293 -0.75 -8.05 36.31
CA VAL A 293 -0.25 -6.69 36.50
C VAL A 293 -0.74 -5.85 35.33
N ARG A 294 -1.57 -4.83 35.62
CA ARG A 294 -2.04 -3.87 34.61
C ARG A 294 -1.07 -2.69 34.55
N PRO A 295 -0.92 -2.03 33.39
CA PRO A 295 -0.15 -0.79 33.32
C PRO A 295 -0.64 0.21 34.37
N GLY A 296 0.26 0.73 35.20
CA GLY A 296 -0.05 1.67 36.30
C GLY A 296 -0.31 1.05 37.67
N THR A 297 -0.20 -0.28 37.84
CA THR A 297 -0.28 -0.91 39.17
C THR A 297 0.95 -0.55 40.02
N ILE A 298 0.75 0.18 41.12
CA ILE A 298 1.77 0.43 42.14
C ILE A 298 1.89 -0.83 43.00
N LEU A 299 2.98 -1.59 42.84
CA LEU A 299 3.23 -2.77 43.68
C LEU A 299 3.92 -2.37 44.99
N THR A 300 3.18 -2.39 46.08
CA THR A 300 3.74 -2.29 47.44
C THR A 300 4.52 -3.55 47.77
N THR A 301 5.83 -3.41 48.01
CA THR A 301 6.71 -4.53 48.35
C THR A 301 7.01 -4.57 49.84
N SER A 302 7.10 -5.78 50.42
CA SER A 302 7.50 -5.99 51.82
C SER A 302 9.01 -5.80 52.00
N ALA A 303 9.44 -5.50 53.23
CA ALA A 303 10.79 -5.03 53.64
C ALA A 303 12.00 -5.97 53.37
N GLY A 304 11.88 -6.95 52.47
CA GLY A 304 12.98 -7.83 52.03
C GLY A 304 12.90 -8.17 50.54
N THR A 305 12.20 -7.36 49.76
CA THR A 305 11.91 -7.68 48.35
C THR A 305 12.39 -6.56 47.45
N GLU A 306 13.44 -6.81 46.66
CA GLU A 306 13.94 -5.88 45.67
C GLU A 306 13.13 -6.02 44.38
N MET A 307 12.54 -4.93 43.89
CA MET A 307 11.91 -4.91 42.57
C MET A 307 12.94 -4.49 41.52
N GLN A 308 13.21 -5.36 40.54
CA GLN A 308 14.04 -5.02 39.38
C GLN A 308 13.14 -4.76 38.18
N TYR A 309 13.34 -3.63 37.52
CA TYR A 309 12.68 -3.32 36.25
C TYR A 309 13.48 -3.95 35.12
N LEU A 310 12.89 -4.93 34.44
CA LEU A 310 13.45 -5.46 33.20
C LEU A 310 12.83 -4.67 32.05
N GLN A 311 13.56 -3.69 31.54
CA GLN A 311 13.21 -3.02 30.30
C GLN A 311 13.97 -3.71 29.15
N PRO A 312 13.31 -4.01 28.01
CA PRO A 312 14.03 -4.43 26.81
C PRO A 312 15.07 -3.36 26.44
N ASN A 313 16.34 -3.75 26.29
CA ASN A 313 17.40 -2.82 25.89
C ASN A 313 17.46 -2.78 24.36
N THR A 314 16.65 -1.91 23.76
CA THR A 314 16.56 -1.70 22.32
C THR A 314 17.06 -0.28 22.00
N ASN A 315 18.02 -0.18 21.09
CA ASN A 315 18.54 1.11 20.62
C ASN A 315 17.65 1.61 19.47
N TYR A 316 16.91 2.70 19.69
CA TYR A 316 15.90 3.22 18.76
C TYR A 316 16.37 4.42 17.92
N GLY A 317 17.60 4.89 18.10
CA GLY A 317 18.13 6.05 17.36
C GLY A 317 18.03 5.90 15.84
N ASP A 318 18.14 4.65 15.35
CA ASP A 318 18.20 4.35 13.92
C ASP A 318 16.83 4.09 13.27
N ALA A 319 15.75 3.99 14.06
CA ALA A 319 14.41 3.72 13.52
C ALA A 319 13.88 4.88 12.68
N VAL A 320 14.05 6.12 13.15
CA VAL A 320 13.54 7.31 12.44
C VAL A 320 14.23 7.52 11.09
N PRO A 321 15.57 7.44 10.98
CA PRO A 321 16.26 7.47 9.67
C PRO A 321 15.79 6.39 8.70
N LEU A 322 15.55 5.16 9.17
CA LEU A 322 15.08 4.06 8.34
C LEU A 322 13.68 4.33 7.76
N GLY A 323 12.73 4.77 8.61
CA GLY A 323 11.39 5.12 8.16
C GLY A 323 11.39 6.25 7.12
N ARG A 324 12.22 7.27 7.34
CA ARG A 324 12.41 8.36 6.38
C ARG A 324 13.01 7.87 5.06
N MET A 325 14.02 6.99 5.11
CA MET A 325 14.62 6.41 3.90
C MET A 325 13.59 5.65 3.05
N MET A 326 12.68 4.90 3.67
CA MET A 326 11.61 4.21 2.93
C MET A 326 10.65 5.19 2.23
N LEU A 327 10.29 6.29 2.90
CA LEU A 327 9.48 7.35 2.30
C LEU A 327 10.23 8.09 1.17
N LEU A 328 11.54 8.31 1.32
CA LEU A 328 12.38 8.87 0.26
C LEU A 328 12.46 7.96 -0.96
N CYS A 329 12.54 6.64 -0.78
CA CYS A 329 12.44 5.68 -1.88
C CYS A 329 11.09 5.81 -2.61
N ALA A 330 9.98 5.94 -1.88
CA ALA A 330 8.67 6.15 -2.47
C ALA A 330 8.57 7.52 -3.19
N ALA A 331 9.14 8.58 -2.63
CA ALA A 331 9.19 9.90 -3.24
C ALA A 331 9.99 9.90 -4.55
N ALA A 332 11.15 9.24 -4.56
CA ALA A 332 11.97 9.04 -5.76
C ALA A 332 11.23 8.24 -6.84
N GLY A 333 10.53 7.16 -6.45
CA GLY A 333 9.73 6.35 -7.38
C GLY A 333 8.53 7.09 -7.97
N ALA A 334 7.96 8.05 -7.23
CA ALA A 334 6.87 8.92 -7.70
C ALA A 334 7.37 10.19 -8.41
N GLY A 335 8.67 10.50 -8.38
CA GLY A 335 9.22 11.72 -8.95
C GLY A 335 8.73 13.00 -8.26
N ILE A 336 8.33 12.93 -6.99
CA ILE A 336 7.86 14.09 -6.21
C ILE A 336 8.82 14.40 -5.05
N PRO A 337 8.94 15.67 -4.63
CA PRO A 337 9.70 16.02 -3.44
C PRO A 337 9.15 15.39 -2.16
N GLU A 338 10.03 15.09 -1.20
CA GLU A 338 9.68 14.47 0.08
C GLU A 338 8.54 15.22 0.80
N PHE A 339 8.65 16.54 0.94
CA PHE A 339 7.65 17.35 1.65
C PHE A 339 6.27 17.29 1.01
N MET A 340 6.17 17.08 -0.30
CA MET A 340 4.88 16.90 -0.97
C MET A 340 4.27 15.55 -0.62
N LEU A 341 5.07 14.49 -0.54
CA LEU A 341 4.62 13.14 -0.19
C LEU A 341 4.18 13.07 1.29
N THR A 342 4.98 13.64 2.19
CA THR A 342 4.81 13.54 3.65
C THR A 342 3.99 14.66 4.26
N ALA A 343 3.76 15.75 3.51
CA ALA A 343 3.21 17.02 4.00
C ALA A 343 4.06 17.66 5.12
N ASP A 344 5.34 17.31 5.22
CA ASP A 344 6.27 17.86 6.21
C ASP A 344 7.29 18.80 5.55
N ALA A 345 7.16 20.10 5.82
CA ALA A 345 8.08 21.13 5.36
C ALA A 345 9.11 21.57 6.41
N SER A 346 9.23 20.86 7.54
CA SER A 346 10.11 21.24 8.67
C SER A 346 11.60 21.35 8.29
N ASN A 347 12.03 20.58 7.29
CA ASN A 347 13.42 20.55 6.81
C ASN A 347 13.72 21.58 5.71
N GLY A 348 12.73 22.36 5.25
CA GLY A 348 12.87 23.32 4.15
C GLY A 348 12.80 24.77 4.62
N ASN A 349 13.54 25.66 3.97
CA ASN A 349 13.31 27.10 4.06
C ASN A 349 12.29 27.54 2.98
N TYR A 350 11.61 28.67 3.17
CA TYR A 350 10.54 29.14 2.26
C TYR A 350 10.98 29.19 0.78
N ALA A 351 12.20 29.66 0.51
CA ALA A 351 12.75 29.73 -0.84
C ALA A 351 12.95 28.34 -1.47
N SER A 352 13.43 27.36 -0.69
CA SER A 352 13.61 25.98 -1.15
C SER A 352 12.28 25.28 -1.41
N THR A 353 11.25 25.51 -0.59
CA THR A 353 9.93 24.92 -0.79
C THR A 353 9.25 25.50 -2.02
N MET A 354 9.31 26.82 -2.23
CA MET A 354 8.71 27.46 -3.41
C MET A 354 9.37 27.01 -4.73
N VAL A 355 10.70 26.79 -4.75
CA VAL A 355 11.39 26.25 -5.93
C VAL A 355 11.02 24.79 -6.16
N ALA A 356 10.90 24.01 -5.08
CA ALA A 356 10.54 22.60 -5.16
C ALA A 356 9.03 22.36 -5.39
N GLU A 357 8.19 23.39 -5.23
CA GLU A 357 6.77 23.38 -5.61
C GLU A 357 6.55 23.34 -7.13
N GLY A 358 7.52 23.79 -7.92
CA GLY A 358 7.53 23.53 -9.35
C GLY A 358 7.83 22.05 -9.58
N PRO A 359 6.88 21.22 -10.07
CA PRO A 359 7.25 19.89 -10.54
C PRO A 359 8.31 20.06 -11.63
N ALA A 360 9.18 19.06 -11.81
CA ALA A 360 10.21 19.04 -12.85
C ALA A 360 9.62 19.47 -14.21
N VAL A 361 9.69 20.76 -14.51
CA VAL A 361 9.14 21.34 -15.73
C VAL A 361 10.07 20.85 -16.83
N CYS A 362 9.62 19.88 -17.63
CA CYS A 362 10.18 19.70 -18.96
C CYS A 362 9.92 21.02 -19.69
N ARG A 363 10.96 21.84 -19.81
CA ARG A 363 10.95 23.02 -20.67
C ARG A 363 10.93 22.64 -22.13
#